data_AF-A0A4P9Z412-F1
#
_entry.id   AF-A0A4P9Z412-F1
#
_cell.length_a   1.000
_cell.length_b   1.000
_cell.length_c   1.000
_cell.angle_alpha   90.00
_cell.angle_beta   90.00
_cell.angle_gamma   90.00
#
_symmetry.space_group_name_H-M   'P 1'
#
loop_
_entity.id
_entity.type
_entity.pdbx_description
1 polymer ?
#
loop_
_entity_poly.entity_id
_entity_poly.type
_entity_poly.pdbx_seq_one_letter_code
_entity_poly.pdbx_strand_id
1 'polypeptide(L)' 'MLEGLRELWESILRAVPKKKTSHSKKRMRSSNKGLKNRTDIVACPGCGRDRMMGHVCRHCLRDIKHRLKHGENTTATA' A
#
# COMPACT_ATOMS: atom_id res chain seq x y z
N MET A 1 35.56 22.68 17.46
CA MET A 1 34.82 21.57 16.84
C MET A 1 33.70 21.00 17.74
N LEU A 2 33.64 21.33 19.04
CA LEU A 2 32.59 20.86 19.96
C LEU A 2 31.44 21.87 20.21
N GLU A 3 31.62 23.15 19.86
CA GLU A 3 30.62 24.22 20.10
C GLU A 3 29.30 23.97 19.35
N GLY A 4 29.37 23.54 18.09
CA GLY A 4 28.18 23.26 17.29
C GLY A 4 27.34 22.09 17.81
N LEU A 5 27.96 21.13 18.52
CA LEU A 5 27.23 20.04 19.15
C LEU A 5 26.43 20.52 20.38
N ARG A 6 26.96 21.52 21.09
CA ARG A 6 26.35 22.13 22.27
C ARG A 6 25.12 22.98 21.90
N GLU A 7 25.22 23.77 20.83
CA GLU A 7 24.08 24.57 20.33
C GLU A 7 22.94 23.70 19.77
N LEU A 8 23.27 22.61 19.09
CA LEU A 8 22.27 21.66 18.60
C LEU A 8 21.47 21.03 19.76
N TRP A 9 22.17 20.68 20.84
CA TRP A 9 21.58 20.11 22.06
C TRP A 9 20.63 21.08 22.77
N GLU A 10 20.99 22.36 22.86
CA GLU A 10 20.12 23.40 23.46
C GLU A 10 18.85 23.65 22.63
N SER A 11 18.95 23.57 21.30
CA SER A 11 17.80 23.71 20.39
C SER A 11 16.82 22.54 20.54
N ILE A 12 17.32 21.31 20.61
CA ILE A 12 16.51 20.10 20.76
C ILE A 12 15.78 20.10 22.12
N LEU A 13 16.45 20.48 23.20
CA LEU A 13 15.84 20.58 24.53
C LEU A 13 14.73 21.65 24.60
N ARG A 14 14.83 22.72 23.81
CA ARG A 14 13.79 23.76 23.69
C ARG A 14 12.66 23.39 22.74
N ALA A 15 12.86 22.45 21.81
CA ALA A 15 11.88 22.04 20.80
C ALA A 15 10.82 21.05 21.32
N VAL A 16 10.40 21.19 22.57
CA VAL A 16 9.34 20.35 23.18
C VAL A 16 7.98 21.02 22.99
N PRO A 17 6.91 20.28 22.63
CA PRO A 17 5.57 20.85 22.57
C PRO A 17 5.17 21.44 23.92
N LYS A 18 5.00 22.76 23.97
CA LYS A 18 4.71 23.50 25.20
C LYS A 18 3.39 23.08 25.87
N LYS A 19 2.43 22.58 25.09
CA LYS A 19 1.08 22.22 25.55
C LYS A 19 0.57 20.96 24.82
N LYS A 20 -0.21 20.15 25.54
CA LYS A 20 -0.92 18.99 24.97
C LYS A 20 -1.90 19.47 23.89
N THR A 21 -1.92 18.78 22.75
CA THR A 21 -2.85 19.10 21.67
C THR A 21 -4.29 18.74 22.06
N SER A 22 -5.24 19.63 21.81
CA SER A 22 -6.66 19.37 22.06
C SER A 22 -7.20 18.27 21.14
N HIS A 23 -8.30 17.63 21.56
CA HIS A 23 -8.97 16.58 20.79
C HIS A 23 -9.35 17.05 19.38
N SER A 24 -9.92 18.26 19.26
CA SER A 24 -10.30 18.85 17.97
C SER A 24 -9.10 19.03 17.03
N LYS A 25 -8.00 19.63 17.51
CA LYS A 25 -6.76 19.82 16.72
C LYS A 25 -6.14 18.50 16.28
N LYS A 26 -6.20 17.46 17.12
CA LYS A 26 -5.77 16.11 16.74
C LYS A 26 -6.65 15.54 15.63
N ARG A 27 -7.98 15.63 15.78
CA ARG A 27 -8.95 15.09 14.83
C ARG A 27 -8.84 15.75 13.45
N MET A 28 -8.76 17.08 13.40
CA MET A 28 -8.59 17.82 12.14
C MET A 28 -7.34 17.36 11.37
N ARG A 29 -6.21 17.16 12.05
CA ARG A 29 -4.98 16.66 11.40
C ARG A 29 -5.09 15.22 10.90
N SER A 30 -5.88 14.38 11.56
CA SER A 30 -6.11 13.00 11.10
C SER A 30 -7.12 12.89 9.96
N SER A 31 -8.06 13.84 9.83
CA SER A 31 -9.13 13.77 8.83
C SER A 31 -8.60 13.73 7.39
N ASN A 32 -7.46 14.35 7.13
CA ASN A 32 -6.87 14.40 5.79
C ASN A 32 -6.17 13.08 5.38
N LYS A 33 -6.14 12.07 6.26
CA LYS A 33 -5.44 10.79 6.05
C LYS A 33 -6.38 9.63 5.71
N GLY A 34 -7.50 9.91 5.03
CA GLY A 34 -8.44 8.87 4.60
C GLY A 34 -7.86 7.93 3.53
N LEU A 35 -8.33 6.69 3.51
CA LEU A 35 -7.99 5.75 2.44
C LEU A 35 -8.63 6.25 1.14
N LYS A 36 -7.82 6.46 0.10
CA LYS A 36 -8.33 6.84 -1.22
C LYS A 36 -8.99 5.62 -1.87
N ASN A 37 -10.18 5.83 -2.43
CA ASN A 37 -10.85 4.80 -3.22
C ASN A 37 -10.02 4.47 -4.45
N ARG A 38 -9.87 3.18 -4.75
CA ARG A 38 -9.19 2.72 -5.96
C ARG A 38 -10.18 2.64 -7.11
N THR A 39 -9.93 3.40 -8.16
CA THR A 39 -10.68 3.36 -9.43
C THR A 39 -10.07 2.38 -10.43
N ASP A 40 -8.90 1.81 -10.10
CA ASP A 40 -8.06 1.06 -11.04
C ASP A 40 -8.44 -0.43 -11.11
N ILE A 41 -9.68 -0.76 -10.81
CA ILE A 41 -10.20 -2.15 -10.81
C ILE A 41 -10.99 -2.34 -12.10
N VAL A 42 -10.53 -3.27 -12.94
CA VAL A 42 -11.13 -3.59 -14.24
C VAL A 42 -11.38 -5.08 -14.36
N ALA A 43 -12.40 -5.46 -15.12
CA ALA A 43 -12.67 -6.87 -15.40
C ALA A 43 -11.55 -7.50 -16.25
N CYS A 44 -11.18 -8.73 -15.93
CA CYS A 44 -10.20 -9.49 -16.70
C CYS A 44 -10.82 -10.03 -18.01
N PRO A 45 -10.16 -9.89 -19.17
CA PRO A 45 -10.69 -10.39 -20.45
C PRO A 45 -10.72 -11.92 -20.58
N GLY A 46 -9.96 -12.65 -19.75
CA GLY A 46 -9.93 -14.12 -19.80
C GLY A 46 -10.93 -14.80 -18.87
N CYS A 47 -11.02 -14.35 -17.62
CA CYS A 47 -11.83 -15.00 -16.59
C CYS A 47 -12.99 -14.16 -16.04
N GLY A 48 -13.15 -12.91 -16.51
CA GLY A 48 -14.20 -11.99 -16.05
C GLY A 48 -14.03 -11.45 -14.63
N ARG A 49 -13.07 -11.95 -13.84
CA ARG A 49 -12.82 -11.49 -12.46
C ARG A 49 -12.12 -10.13 -12.45
N ASP A 50 -12.34 -9.39 -11.36
CA ASP A 50 -11.67 -8.12 -11.11
C ASP A 50 -10.15 -8.27 -11.04
N ARG A 51 -9.45 -7.41 -11.78
CA ARG A 51 -8.00 -7.27 -11.75
C ARG A 51 -7.63 -5.80 -11.67
N MET A 52 -6.38 -5.52 -11.32
CA MET A 52 -5.88 -4.15 -11.34
C MET A 52 -5.45 -3.74 -12.75
N MET A 53 -5.72 -2.49 -13.13
CA MET A 53 -5.22 -1.88 -14.35
C MET A 53 -3.68 -1.95 -14.40
N GLY A 54 -3.12 -2.28 -15.56
CA GLY A 54 -1.67 -2.44 -15.74
C GLY A 54 -1.06 -3.74 -15.17
N HIS A 55 -1.86 -4.59 -14.49
CA HIS A 55 -1.38 -5.87 -13.95
C HIS A 55 -2.05 -7.08 -14.60
N VAL A 56 -1.30 -8.19 -14.71
CA VAL A 56 -1.86 -9.48 -15.13
C VAL A 56 -2.79 -10.03 -14.04
N CYS A 57 -3.86 -10.72 -14.46
CA CYS A 57 -4.79 -11.34 -13.53
C CYS A 57 -4.09 -12.43 -12.72
N ARG A 58 -4.20 -12.36 -11.39
CA ARG A 58 -3.60 -13.33 -10.47
C ARG A 58 -4.16 -14.74 -10.63
N HIS A 59 -5.45 -14.85 -10.97
CA HIS A 59 -6.10 -16.16 -11.16
C HIS A 59 -5.63 -16.82 -12.45
N CYS A 60 -5.78 -16.15 -13.60
CA CYS A 60 -5.32 -16.70 -14.87
C CYS A 60 -3.83 -17.08 -14.83
N LEU A 61 -3.00 -16.23 -14.23
CA LEU A 61 -1.57 -16.51 -14.10
C LEU A 61 -1.31 -17.73 -13.19
N ARG A 62 -2.09 -17.91 -12.12
CA ARG A 62 -1.98 -19.06 -11.23
C ARG A 62 -2.36 -20.35 -11.95
N ASP A 63 -3.45 -20.33 -12.72
CA ASP A 63 -3.93 -21.49 -13.47
C ASP A 63 -2.92 -21.90 -14.55
N ILE A 64 -2.41 -20.92 -15.31
CA ILE A 64 -1.35 -21.16 -16.31
C ILE A 64 -0.10 -21.73 -15.64
N LYS A 65 0.37 -21.14 -14.53
CA LYS A 65 1.53 -21.65 -13.78
C LYS A 65 1.32 -23.07 -13.28
N HIS A 66 0.11 -23.39 -12.80
CA HIS A 66 -0.23 -24.74 -12.35
C HIS A 66 -0.15 -25.74 -13.52
N ARG A 67 -0.78 -25.39 -14.66
CA ARG A 67 -0.73 -26.22 -15.88
C ARG A 67 0.71 -26.46 -16.36
N LEU A 68 1.54 -25.42 -16.38
CA LEU A 68 2.95 -25.53 -16.78
C LEU A 68 3.78 -26.37 -15.79
N LYS A 69 3.51 -26.27 -14.49
CA LYS A 69 4.26 -26.99 -13.45
C LYS A 69 3.91 -28.48 -13.41
N HIS A 70 2.65 -28.82 -13.61
CA HIS A 70 2.18 -30.20 -13.51
C HIS A 70 2.28 -30.97 -14.82
N GLY A 71 2.65 -30.31 -15.92
CA GLY A 71 2.69 -30.92 -17.25
C GLY A 71 1.28 -31.28 -17.71
N GLU A 72 1.05 -31.20 -19.02
CA GLU A 72 -0.25 -31.53 -19.61
C GLU A 72 -0.49 -33.05 -19.56
N ASN A 73 -0.92 -33.56 -18.40
CA ASN A 73 -1.58 -34.85 -18.34
C ASN A 73 -3.04 -34.57 -18.71
N THR A 74 -3.32 -34.70 -20.01
CA THR A 74 -4.64 -34.93 -20.65
C THR A 74 -5.77 -35.17 -19.65
N THR A 75 -6.88 -34.45 -19.72
CA THR A 75 -7.94 -34.82 -20.67
C THR A 75 -8.60 -33.61 -21.33
N ALA A 76 -8.54 -33.61 -22.66
CA ALA A 76 -9.71 -33.23 -23.44
C ALA A 76 -10.88 -34.11 -22.98
N THR A 77 -11.93 -33.50 -22.45
CA THR A 77 -13.23 -34.14 -22.42
C THR A 77 -14.21 -33.13 -22.99
N ALA A 78 -14.76 -33.51 -24.14
CA ALA A 78 -15.87 -32.87 -24.80
C ALA A 78 -17.11 -32.79 -23.88
#